data_AF-A0A0V1AGZ3-F1
#
_entry.id   AF-A0A0V1AGZ3-F1
#
_cell.length_a   1.000
_cell.length_b   1.000
_cell.length_c   1.000
_cell.angle_alpha   90.00
_cell.angle_beta   90.00
_cell.angle_gamma   90.00
#
_symmetry.space_group_name_H-M   'P 1'
#
loop_
_entity.id
_entity.type
_entity.pdbx_description
1 polymer ?
#
loop_
_entity_poly.entity_id
_entity_poly.type
_entity_poly.pdbx_seq_one_letter_code
_entity_poly.pdbx_strand_id
1 'polypeptide(L)'
;MPNYLSDYVLTAQTSPPSSFHEAMQSVDAADWRKAMEEELHSLEENSVWALVDPPSGKKVLDSRWVLRIKTKADGSVARYKARLVAK
;
A
#
# COMPACT_ATOMS: atom_id res chain seq x y z
N MET A 1 -5.52 5.43 22.67
CA MET A 1 -5.32 6.11 21.38
C MET A 1 -4.14 5.46 20.66
N PRO A 2 -4.30 4.86 19.47
CA PRO A 2 -3.16 4.26 18.76
C PRO A 2 -2.20 5.38 18.31
N ASN A 3 -0.94 5.32 18.74
CA ASN A 3 0.10 6.30 18.40
C ASN A 3 0.46 6.21 16.91
N TYR A 4 -0.23 6.99 16.10
CA TYR A 4 -0.01 7.06 14.65
C TYR A 4 1.35 7.67 14.27
N LEU A 5 2.00 8.36 15.21
CA LEU A 5 3.25 9.10 15.00
C LEU A 5 4.50 8.27 15.29
N SER A 6 4.42 7.22 16.11
CA SER A 6 5.59 6.35 16.38
C SER A 6 6.01 5.54 15.15
N ASP A 7 5.03 5.14 14.33
CA ASP A 7 5.27 4.47 13.04
C ASP A 7 5.95 5.39 12.01
N TYR A 8 5.93 6.72 12.19
CA TYR A 8 6.48 7.69 11.24
C TYR A 8 7.97 8.02 11.49
N VAL A 9 8.43 7.88 12.74
CA VAL A 9 9.79 8.33 13.14
C VAL A 9 10.83 7.22 12.99
N LEU A 10 10.45 5.93 13.00
CA LEU A 10 11.39 4.80 12.93
C LEU A 10 11.67 4.27 11.52
N THR A 11 11.14 4.88 10.46
CA THR A 11 11.35 4.45 9.06
C THR A 11 12.69 4.92 8.45
N ALA A 12 13.61 5.46 9.26
CA ALA A 12 14.81 6.13 8.80
C ALA A 12 15.92 5.22 8.24
N GLN A 13 15.73 3.90 8.15
CA GLN A 13 16.78 2.99 7.64
C GLN A 13 16.50 2.39 6.24
N THR A 14 15.25 2.37 5.77
CA THR A 14 14.90 2.06 4.37
C THR A 14 13.62 2.82 4.01
N SER A 15 13.72 3.78 3.10
CA SER A 15 12.53 4.46 2.58
C SER A 15 11.67 3.44 1.83
N PRO A 16 10.39 3.26 2.18
CA PRO A 16 9.53 2.37 1.42
C PRO A 16 9.40 2.87 -0.02
N PRO A 17 9.22 1.96 -0.99
CA PRO A 17 9.07 2.32 -2.39
C PRO A 17 7.91 3.29 -2.56
N SER A 18 8.14 4.33 -3.36
CA SER A 18 7.19 5.40 -3.64
C SER A 18 6.17 5.02 -4.72
N SER A 19 6.44 3.93 -5.45
CA SER A 19 5.62 3.46 -6.56
C SER A 19 5.54 1.93 -6.62
N PHE A 20 4.52 1.42 -7.31
CA PHE A 20 4.41 -0.01 -7.64
C PHE A 20 5.67 -0.54 -8.34
N HIS A 21 6.19 0.21 -9.30
CA HIS A 21 7.34 -0.19 -10.10
C HIS A 21 8.58 -0.38 -9.22
N GLU A 22 8.85 0.57 -8.34
CA GLU A 22 9.95 0.52 -7.39
C GLU A 22 9.78 -0.65 -6.40
N ALA A 23 8.56 -0.89 -5.93
CA ALA A 23 8.26 -2.03 -5.06
C ALA A 23 8.51 -3.38 -5.73
N MET A 24 8.14 -3.52 -7.00
CA MET A 24 8.35 -4.74 -7.78
C MET A 24 9.81 -4.96 -8.20
N GLN A 25 10.65 -3.93 -8.15
CA GLN A 25 12.09 -4.04 -8.40
C GLN A 25 12.91 -4.29 -7.12
N SER A 26 12.28 -4.18 -5.95
CA SER A 26 12.93 -4.43 -4.67
C SER A 26 13.13 -5.92 -4.41
N VAL A 27 14.06 -6.24 -3.51
CA VAL A 27 14.26 -7.62 -3.02
C VAL A 27 13.01 -8.16 -2.33
N ASP A 28 12.19 -7.28 -1.76
CA ASP A 28 10.94 -7.59 -1.05
C ASP A 28 9.72 -7.60 -1.98
N ALA A 29 9.90 -7.67 -3.31
CA ALA A 29 8.82 -7.59 -4.29
C ALA A 29 7.69 -8.61 -4.04
N ALA A 30 8.03 -9.82 -3.55
CA ALA A 30 7.05 -10.84 -3.22
C ALA A 30 6.14 -10.42 -2.06
N ASP A 31 6.72 -9.85 -1.00
CA ASP A 31 5.95 -9.37 0.15
C ASP A 31 5.11 -8.14 -0.18
N TRP A 32 5.64 -7.23 -1.00
CA TRP A 32 4.88 -6.08 -1.50
C TRP A 32 3.71 -6.51 -2.36
N ARG A 33 3.90 -7.48 -3.25
CA ARG A 33 2.83 -8.04 -4.09
C ARG A 33 1.74 -8.66 -3.23
N LYS A 34 2.12 -9.49 -2.27
CA LYS A 34 1.18 -10.11 -1.34
C LYS A 34 0.36 -9.06 -0.58
N ALA A 35 1.01 -8.01 -0.07
CA ALA A 35 0.30 -6.94 0.63
C ALA A 35 -0.67 -6.18 -0.28
N MET A 36 -0.35 -6.01 -1.56
CA MET A 36 -1.24 -5.39 -2.55
C MET A 36 -2.41 -6.29 -2.90
N GLU A 37 -2.18 -7.58 -3.12
CA GLU A 37 -3.23 -8.57 -3.38
C GLU A 37 -4.20 -8.68 -2.18
N GLU A 38 -3.69 -8.70 -0.95
CA GLU A 38 -4.51 -8.68 0.27
C GLU A 38 -5.43 -7.44 0.32
N GLU A 39 -4.92 -6.26 -0.04
CA GLU A 39 -5.72 -5.03 -0.09
C GLU A 39 -6.80 -5.13 -1.17
N LEU A 40 -6.46 -5.57 -2.39
CA LEU A 40 -7.43 -5.76 -3.47
C LEU A 40 -8.53 -6.74 -3.05
N HIS A 41 -8.16 -7.92 -2.53
CA HIS A 41 -9.11 -8.92 -2.05
C HIS A 41 -10.02 -8.36 -0.96
N SER A 42 -9.47 -7.61 -0.01
CA SER A 42 -10.28 -7.01 1.07
C SER A 42 -11.32 -6.04 0.54
N LEU A 43 -11.00 -5.29 -0.51
CA LEU A 43 -11.93 -4.34 -1.11
C LEU A 43 -13.03 -5.08 -1.88
N GLU A 44 -12.70 -6.21 -2.54
CA GLU A 44 -13.68 -7.10 -3.19
C GLU A 44 -14.63 -7.72 -2.17
N GLU A 45 -14.09 -8.29 -1.08
CA GLU A 45 -14.87 -8.88 0.01
C GLU A 45 -15.82 -7.86 0.64
N ASN A 46 -15.35 -6.64 0.85
CA ASN A 46 -16.17 -5.58 1.43
C ASN A 46 -17.19 -4.99 0.43
N SER A 47 -17.15 -5.38 -0.85
CA SER A 47 -18.06 -4.89 -1.89
C SER A 47 -18.12 -3.36 -1.98
N VAL A 48 -17.02 -2.68 -1.63
CA VAL A 48 -16.93 -1.21 -1.58
C VAL A 48 -16.60 -0.59 -2.93
N TRP A 49 -16.33 -1.41 -3.94
CA TRP A 49 -15.92 -1.00 -5.26
C TRP A 49 -16.45 -1.95 -6.34
N ALA A 50 -16.65 -1.40 -7.53
CA ALA A 50 -16.99 -2.17 -8.72
C ALA A 50 -16.13 -1.65 -9.87
N LEU A 51 -15.57 -2.57 -10.64
CA LEU A 51 -14.89 -2.22 -11.88
C LEU A 51 -15.95 -1.82 -12.91
N VAL A 52 -15.98 -0.55 -13.28
CA VAL A 52 -16.92 0.02 -14.25
C VAL A 52 -16.16 0.64 -15.41
N ASP A 53 -16.76 0.63 -16.59
CA ASP A 53 -16.21 1.34 -17.73
C ASP A 53 -16.11 2.85 -17.43
N PRO A 54 -15.08 3.52 -17.95
CA PRO A 54 -14.89 4.95 -17.71
C PRO A 54 -16.08 5.73 -18.30
N PRO A 55 -16.76 6.57 -17.49
CA PRO A 55 -17.91 7.32 -17.98
C PRO A 55 -17.50 8.32 -19.06
N SER A 56 -18.28 8.37 -20.16
CA SER A 56 -17.99 9.27 -21.28
C SER A 56 -18.01 10.73 -20.85
N GLY A 57 -17.02 11.50 -21.32
CA GLY A 57 -16.92 12.94 -21.04
C GLY A 57 -16.54 13.31 -19.60
N LYS A 58 -16.20 12.34 -18.74
CA LYS A 58 -15.74 12.61 -17.37
C LYS A 58 -14.24 12.34 -17.22
N LYS A 59 -13.59 13.12 -16.35
CA LYS A 59 -12.20 12.88 -15.95
C LYS A 59 -12.17 11.76 -14.91
N VAL A 60 -11.56 10.63 -15.26
CA VAL A 60 -11.28 9.54 -14.32
C VAL A 60 -10.18 9.98 -13.35
N LEU A 61 -10.38 9.74 -12.06
CA LEU A 61 -9.34 9.97 -11.05
C LEU A 61 -8.29 8.87 -11.15
N ASP A 62 -7.03 9.25 -11.15
CA ASP A 62 -5.92 8.31 -11.11
C ASP A 62 -5.82 7.68 -9.71
N SER A 63 -5.20 6.50 -9.62
CA SER A 63 -4.99 5.80 -8.36
C SER A 63 -3.50 5.57 -8.12
N ARG A 64 -3.10 5.52 -6.85
CA ARG A 64 -1.72 5.28 -6.44
C ARG A 64 -1.65 4.33 -5.25
N TRP A 65 -0.55 3.61 -5.16
CA TRP A 65 -0.23 2.79 -4.01
C TRP A 65 0.45 3.63 -2.92
N VAL A 66 0.03 3.42 -1.67
CA VAL A 66 0.73 3.90 -0.47
C VAL A 66 1.31 2.68 0.22
N LEU A 67 2.64 2.60 0.21
CA LEU A 67 3.40 1.46 0.70
C LEU A 67 4.08 1.81 2.02
N ARG A 68 3.97 0.93 3.01
CA ARG A 68 4.60 1.09 4.33
C ARG A 68 5.07 -0.25 4.87
N ILE A 69 6.25 -0.26 5.46
CA ILE A 69 6.76 -1.38 6.25
C ILE A 69 6.44 -1.10 7.71
N LYS A 70 5.80 -2.04 8.40
CA LYS A 70 5.66 -2.04 9.85
C LYS A 70 6.80 -2.84 10.44
N THR A 71 7.49 -2.25 11.42
CA THR A 71 8.55 -2.92 12.18
C THR A 71 8.06 -3.30 13.57
N LYS A 72 8.68 -4.32 14.16
CA LYS A 72 8.48 -4.67 15.58
C LYS A 72 9.37 -3.79 16.46
N ALA A 73 9.18 -3.86 17.77
CA ALA A 73 10.01 -3.14 18.75
C ALA A 73 11.50 -3.54 18.69
N ASP A 74 11.81 -4.74 18.19
CA ASP A 74 13.17 -5.23 17.96
C ASP A 74 13.80 -4.74 16.63
N GLY A 75 13.07 -3.95 15.84
CA GLY A 75 13.51 -3.45 14.54
C GLY A 75 13.30 -4.41 13.37
N SER A 76 12.88 -5.66 13.61
CA SER A 76 12.57 -6.62 12.53
C SER A 76 11.28 -6.25 11.79
N VAL A 77 11.15 -6.68 10.54
CA VAL A 77 9.93 -6.46 9.75
C VAL A 77 8.77 -7.24 10.36
N ALA A 78 7.74 -6.52 10.78
CA ALA A 78 6.49 -7.09 11.28
C ALA A 78 5.52 -7.41 10.13
N ARG A 79 5.34 -6.47 9.19
CA ARG A 79 4.39 -6.61 8.08
C ARG A 79 4.61 -5.57 6.98
N TYR A 80 4.45 -5.98 5.73
CA TYR A 80 4.30 -5.08 4.59
C TYR A 80 2.84 -4.66 4.44
N LYS A 81 2.59 -3.35 4.29
CA LYS A 81 1.26 -2.79 4.18
C LYS A 81 1.16 -1.97 2.89
N ALA A 82 0.19 -2.31 2.06
CA ALA A 82 -0.19 -1.56 0.87
C ALA A 82 -1.60 -1.00 1.04
N ARG A 83 -1.86 0.16 0.43
CA ARG A 83 -3.19 0.75 0.30
C ARG A 83 -3.36 1.40 -1.06
N LEU A 84 -4.51 1.22 -1.68
CA LEU A 84 -4.86 1.92 -2.90
C LEU A 84 -5.63 3.21 -2.58
N VAL A 85 -5.16 4.35 -3.07
CA VAL A 85 -5.80 5.66 -2.84
C VAL A 85 -5.94 6.44 -4.14
N ALA A 86 -6.89 7.38 -4.19
CA ALA A 86 -6.98 8.34 -5.29
C ALA A 86 -5.78 9.30 -5.29
N LYS A 87 -5.37 9.75 -6.47
CA LYS A 87 -4.26 10.67 -6.69
C LYS A 87 -4.72 12.07 -7.08
#